data_AF-A0A1I7T5C1-F1
#
_entry.id   AF-A0A1I7T5C1-F1
#
_cell.length_a   1.000
_cell.length_b   1.000
_cell.length_c   1.000
_cell.angle_alpha   90.00
_cell.angle_beta   90.00
_cell.angle_gamma   90.00
#
_symmetry.space_group_name_H-M   'P 1'
#
loop_
_entity.id
_entity.type
_entity.pdbx_description
1 polymer ?
#
loop_
_entity_poly.entity_id
_entity_poly.type
_entity_poly.pdbx_seq_one_letter_code
_entity_poly.pdbx_strand_id
1 'polypeptide(L)'
;MGFGRLGKRNLLSPAIVLSDYLNRNPYKFENQWIYLIGVENLKTTLETVGNVKCFGTGPDIKNDYTEGDFINEVDVKSKIPKAVVVSFDSHFSYPKLMKAANFLADPSVEFLVCNEDSTFPGPIPGMILPETGPWSSAIQNVSGRKPDIVFGKPHKEMADFLKSRVDPARFDSRRTVMFGDRLDTDMMFGNTNG
;
A
#
# COMPACT_ATOMS: atom_id res chain seq x y z
N MET A 1 23.63 15.58 -0.73
CA MET A 1 23.46 14.49 0.27
C MET A 1 24.60 13.51 0.10
N GLY A 2 25.35 13.20 1.17
CA GLY A 2 26.58 12.38 1.15
C GLY A 2 26.38 10.88 0.90
N PHE A 3 25.27 10.46 0.28
CA PHE A 3 24.90 9.06 0.08
C PHE A 3 25.07 8.59 -1.38
N GLY A 4 25.96 9.21 -2.16
CA GLY A 4 26.12 8.93 -3.59
C GLY A 4 26.53 7.50 -3.98
N ARG A 5 26.82 6.63 -3.00
CA ARG A 5 27.11 5.20 -3.20
C ARG A 5 25.88 4.28 -3.03
N LEU A 6 24.72 4.81 -2.62
CA LEU A 6 23.48 4.03 -2.52
C LEU A 6 22.77 4.00 -3.88
N GLY A 7 22.57 2.80 -4.42
CA GLY A 7 21.81 2.59 -5.66
C GLY A 7 20.41 2.07 -5.39
N LYS A 8 19.59 1.95 -6.45
CA LYS A 8 18.23 1.37 -6.37
C LYS A 8 18.18 -0.02 -5.73
N ARG A 9 19.27 -0.80 -5.84
CA ARG A 9 19.40 -2.13 -5.22
C ARG A 9 19.45 -2.10 -3.70
N ASN A 10 19.80 -0.96 -3.11
CA ASN A 10 19.88 -0.75 -1.67
C ASN A 10 18.58 -0.16 -1.08
N LEU A 11 17.62 0.19 -1.93
CA LEU A 11 16.35 0.76 -1.52
C LEU A 11 15.28 -0.33 -1.47
N LEU A 12 14.62 -0.44 -0.34
CA LEU A 12 13.43 -1.25 -0.14
C LEU A 12 12.28 -0.31 0.20
N SER A 13 11.11 -0.59 -0.38
CA SER A 13 9.88 0.13 -0.07
C SER A 13 8.72 -0.85 -0.16
N PRO A 14 7.61 -0.59 0.56
CA PRO A 14 6.43 -1.44 0.48
C PRO A 14 5.91 -1.60 -0.95
N ALA A 15 6.06 -0.59 -1.80
CA ALA A 15 5.72 -0.65 -3.22
C ALA A 15 6.50 -1.75 -3.96
N ILE A 16 7.81 -1.89 -3.70
CA ILE A 16 8.65 -2.92 -4.33
C ILE A 16 8.24 -4.31 -3.82
N VAL A 17 8.00 -4.45 -2.53
CA VAL A 17 7.58 -5.72 -1.92
C VAL A 17 6.21 -6.14 -2.47
N LEU A 18 5.26 -5.21 -2.56
CA LEU A 18 3.95 -5.43 -3.18
C LEU A 18 4.09 -5.86 -4.65
N SER A 19 4.92 -5.19 -5.45
CA SER A 19 5.14 -5.59 -6.85
C SER A 19 5.73 -6.99 -6.98
N ASP A 20 6.65 -7.38 -6.09
CA ASP A 20 7.19 -8.74 -6.05
C ASP A 20 6.12 -9.77 -5.66
N TYR A 21 5.26 -9.47 -4.68
CA TYR A 21 4.12 -10.32 -4.35
C TYR A 21 3.17 -10.54 -5.54
N LEU A 22 2.83 -9.48 -6.27
CA LEU A 22 1.98 -9.58 -7.47
C LEU A 22 2.62 -10.50 -8.53
N ASN A 23 3.93 -10.33 -8.78
CA ASN A 23 4.67 -11.16 -9.74
C ASN A 23 4.80 -12.62 -9.34
N ARG A 24 4.85 -12.93 -8.03
CA ARG A 24 4.87 -14.31 -7.54
C ARG A 24 3.51 -15.00 -7.66
N ASN A 25 2.45 -14.24 -7.92
CA ASN A 25 1.08 -14.74 -8.06
C ASN A 25 0.48 -14.39 -9.45
N PRO A 26 1.16 -14.74 -10.57
CA PRO A 26 0.77 -14.26 -11.90
C PRO A 26 -0.59 -14.81 -12.34
N TYR A 27 -0.93 -16.04 -11.95
CA TYR A 27 -2.25 -16.64 -12.21
C TYR A 27 -3.42 -15.80 -11.70
N LYS A 28 -3.19 -14.99 -10.65
CA LYS A 28 -4.20 -14.13 -10.03
C LYS A 28 -4.11 -12.69 -10.51
N PHE A 29 -2.92 -12.16 -10.77
CA PHE A 29 -2.72 -10.72 -10.97
C PHE A 29 -2.22 -10.31 -12.36
N GLU A 30 -1.57 -11.18 -13.11
CA GLU A 30 -0.97 -10.79 -14.40
C GLU A 30 -2.02 -10.21 -15.35
N ASN A 31 -1.76 -8.98 -15.81
CA ASN A 31 -2.64 -8.20 -16.67
C ASN A 31 -4.06 -7.94 -16.10
N GLN A 32 -4.29 -8.22 -14.82
CA GLN A 32 -5.56 -8.00 -14.13
C GLN A 32 -5.67 -6.58 -13.58
N TRP A 33 -6.90 -6.16 -13.31
CA TRP A 33 -7.19 -4.85 -12.73
C TRP A 33 -6.95 -4.83 -11.23
N ILE A 34 -6.33 -3.76 -10.75
CA ILE A 34 -6.14 -3.43 -9.34
C ILE A 34 -6.78 -2.07 -9.09
N TYR A 35 -7.67 -2.01 -8.12
CA TYR A 35 -8.19 -0.73 -7.64
C TYR A 35 -7.17 -0.14 -6.67
N LEU A 36 -6.58 0.99 -7.04
CA LEU A 36 -5.52 1.64 -6.29
C LEU A 36 -6.03 2.93 -5.66
N ILE A 37 -6.03 2.96 -4.33
CA ILE A 37 -6.10 4.19 -3.53
C ILE A 37 -4.66 4.59 -3.25
N GLY A 38 -4.17 5.57 -4.00
CA GLY A 38 -2.77 5.92 -4.01
C GLY A 38 -2.39 6.93 -5.08
N VAL A 39 -1.09 7.16 -5.16
CA VAL A 39 -0.45 8.15 -6.04
C VAL A 39 0.02 7.54 -7.38
N GLU A 40 0.18 8.39 -8.40
CA GLU A 40 0.46 7.96 -9.78
C GLU A 40 1.82 7.24 -9.94
N ASN A 41 2.84 7.63 -9.17
CA ASN A 41 4.14 6.95 -9.18
C ASN A 41 4.07 5.50 -8.67
N LEU A 42 3.20 5.22 -7.68
CA LEU A 42 2.92 3.87 -7.23
C LEU A 42 2.20 3.09 -8.35
N LYS A 43 1.19 3.68 -8.99
CA LYS A 43 0.55 3.08 -10.17
C LYS A 43 1.56 2.68 -11.24
N THR A 44 2.44 3.60 -11.64
CA THR A 44 3.49 3.29 -12.62
C THR A 44 4.36 2.11 -12.16
N THR A 45 4.71 2.06 -10.87
CA THR A 45 5.51 0.95 -10.31
C THR A 45 4.76 -0.37 -10.40
N LEU A 46 3.49 -0.41 -10.00
CA LEU A 46 2.69 -1.64 -10.06
C LEU A 46 2.48 -2.11 -11.50
N GLU A 47 2.21 -1.20 -12.44
CA GLU A 47 1.99 -1.55 -13.84
C GLU A 47 3.29 -2.03 -14.53
N THR A 48 4.41 -1.37 -14.26
CA THR A 48 5.70 -1.70 -14.93
C THR A 48 6.45 -2.84 -14.29
N VAL A 49 6.43 -2.92 -12.95
CA VAL A 49 7.18 -3.93 -12.20
C VAL A 49 6.28 -5.09 -11.82
N GLY A 50 5.06 -4.82 -11.33
CA GLY A 50 4.11 -5.84 -10.89
C GLY A 50 3.26 -6.46 -12.00
N ASN A 51 3.38 -5.98 -13.25
CA ASN A 51 2.69 -6.51 -14.43
C ASN A 51 1.15 -6.58 -14.27
N VAL A 52 0.57 -5.55 -13.64
CA VAL A 52 -0.87 -5.39 -13.44
C VAL A 52 -1.40 -4.15 -14.18
N LYS A 53 -2.70 -3.91 -14.13
CA LYS A 53 -3.32 -2.67 -14.61
C LYS A 53 -3.97 -1.94 -13.44
N CYS A 54 -3.74 -0.65 -13.27
CA CYS A 54 -4.25 0.11 -12.14
C CYS A 54 -5.30 1.14 -12.55
N PHE A 55 -6.24 1.40 -11.64
CA PHE A 55 -7.20 2.50 -11.75
C PHE A 55 -7.56 3.04 -10.36
N GLY A 56 -8.07 4.26 -10.27
CA GLY A 56 -8.49 4.88 -9.01
C GLY A 56 -7.54 5.94 -8.46
N THR A 57 -6.39 6.19 -9.09
CA THR A 57 -5.51 7.31 -8.74
C THR A 57 -6.14 8.66 -9.12
N GLY A 58 -5.72 9.73 -8.44
CA GLY A 58 -6.25 11.08 -8.68
C GLY A 58 -7.60 11.33 -8.02
N PRO A 59 -8.22 12.51 -8.25
CA PRO A 59 -9.50 12.86 -7.65
C PRO A 59 -10.67 12.12 -8.30
N ASP A 60 -11.60 11.64 -7.46
CA ASP A 60 -12.97 11.31 -7.91
C ASP A 60 -13.77 12.62 -7.96
N ILE A 61 -13.71 13.32 -9.10
CA ILE A 61 -14.41 14.61 -9.29
C ILE A 61 -15.92 14.35 -9.33
N LYS A 62 -16.66 15.05 -8.46
CA LYS A 62 -18.12 15.13 -8.48
C LYS A 62 -18.50 16.61 -8.49
N ASN A 63 -19.48 16.96 -9.32
CA ASN A 63 -19.94 18.34 -9.46
C ASN A 63 -20.77 18.79 -8.25
N ASP A 64 -21.43 17.85 -7.58
CA ASP A 64 -22.22 18.13 -6.38
C ASP A 64 -22.13 16.97 -5.39
N TYR A 65 -21.81 17.28 -4.14
CA TYR A 65 -21.83 16.35 -3.00
C TYR A 65 -23.01 16.62 -2.05
N THR A 66 -23.81 17.66 -2.32
CA THR A 66 -24.92 18.10 -1.47
C THR A 66 -26.19 17.30 -1.73
N GLU A 67 -26.38 16.81 -2.95
CA GLU A 67 -27.45 15.88 -3.30
C GLU A 67 -26.96 14.42 -3.18
N GLY A 68 -27.74 13.55 -2.54
CA GLY A 68 -27.38 12.14 -2.32
C GLY A 68 -27.24 11.29 -3.60
N ASP A 69 -27.56 11.87 -4.76
CA ASP A 69 -27.58 11.20 -6.06
C ASP A 69 -26.19 10.77 -6.55
N PHE A 70 -25.11 11.38 -6.05
CA PHE A 70 -23.74 10.98 -6.40
C PHE A 70 -23.46 9.50 -6.12
N ILE A 71 -24.22 8.88 -5.19
CA ILE A 71 -24.16 7.45 -4.86
C ILE A 71 -24.45 6.59 -6.09
N ASN A 72 -25.42 6.97 -6.92
CA ASN A 72 -25.82 6.23 -8.12
C ASN A 72 -24.78 6.31 -9.24
N GLU A 73 -23.88 7.27 -9.16
CA GLU A 73 -22.82 7.50 -10.14
C GLU A 73 -21.48 6.83 -9.74
N VAL A 74 -21.41 6.18 -8.58
CA VAL A 74 -20.20 5.45 -8.17
C VAL A 74 -20.15 4.12 -8.92
N ASP A 75 -19.31 4.06 -9.94
CA ASP A 75 -19.11 2.84 -10.72
C ASP A 75 -18.29 1.80 -9.95
N VAL A 76 -18.95 0.68 -9.66
CA VAL A 76 -18.39 -0.51 -9.00
C VAL A 76 -18.58 -1.78 -9.85
N LYS A 77 -19.01 -1.64 -11.11
CA LYS A 77 -19.39 -2.80 -11.95
C LYS A 77 -18.65 -2.87 -13.28
N SER A 78 -18.23 -1.74 -13.86
CA SER A 78 -17.56 -1.76 -15.18
C SER A 78 -16.18 -2.42 -15.12
N LYS A 79 -15.53 -2.37 -13.97
CA LYS A 79 -14.18 -2.86 -13.76
C LYS A 79 -14.06 -3.52 -12.39
N ILE A 80 -14.07 -4.85 -12.39
CA ILE A 80 -13.91 -5.66 -11.19
C ILE A 80 -12.41 -5.91 -10.94
N PRO A 81 -11.82 -5.39 -9.85
CA PRO A 81 -10.43 -5.62 -9.54
C PRO A 81 -10.18 -7.01 -8.94
N LYS A 82 -8.93 -7.47 -8.95
CA LYS A 82 -8.47 -8.64 -8.18
C LYS A 82 -7.92 -8.28 -6.80
N ALA A 83 -7.59 -7.00 -6.59
CA ALA A 83 -7.26 -6.47 -5.29
C ALA A 83 -7.63 -4.99 -5.18
N VAL A 84 -7.93 -4.57 -3.95
CA VAL A 84 -7.90 -3.18 -3.50
C VAL A 84 -6.56 -2.95 -2.83
N VAL A 85 -5.74 -2.08 -3.42
CA VAL A 85 -4.45 -1.66 -2.86
C VAL A 85 -4.60 -0.28 -2.23
N VAL A 86 -4.16 -0.14 -0.98
CA VAL A 86 -4.23 1.12 -0.23
C VAL A 86 -2.85 1.60 0.15
N SER A 87 -2.57 2.84 -0.22
CA SER A 87 -1.35 3.59 0.08
C SER A 87 -1.74 5.04 0.40
N PHE A 88 -0.76 5.87 0.78
CA PHE A 88 -0.97 7.32 0.85
C PHE A 88 -1.63 7.87 -0.41
N ASP A 89 -2.73 8.60 -0.23
CA ASP A 89 -3.51 9.25 -1.28
C ASP A 89 -4.05 10.59 -0.78
N SER A 90 -3.55 11.70 -1.34
CA SER A 90 -4.04 13.05 -1.02
C SER A 90 -5.45 13.34 -1.56
N HIS A 91 -5.99 12.47 -2.41
CA HIS A 91 -7.33 12.54 -2.97
C HIS A 91 -8.28 11.51 -2.36
N PHE A 92 -7.94 10.95 -1.19
CA PHE A 92 -8.86 10.06 -0.48
C PHE A 92 -10.22 10.75 -0.26
N SER A 93 -11.28 10.07 -0.66
CA SER A 93 -12.63 10.65 -0.72
C SER A 93 -13.69 9.60 -0.42
N TYR A 94 -14.90 10.06 -0.14
CA TYR A 94 -16.03 9.17 0.12
C TYR A 94 -16.35 8.23 -1.06
N PRO A 95 -16.37 8.66 -2.35
CA PRO A 95 -16.48 7.74 -3.48
C PRO A 95 -15.41 6.65 -3.52
N LYS A 96 -14.16 6.94 -3.15
CA LYS A 96 -13.10 5.92 -3.08
C LYS A 96 -13.38 4.90 -1.98
N LEU A 97 -13.81 5.38 -0.81
CA LEU A 97 -14.21 4.52 0.30
C LEU A 97 -15.38 3.61 -0.11
N MET A 98 -16.38 4.14 -0.82
CA MET A 98 -17.50 3.36 -1.37
C MET A 98 -17.02 2.27 -2.35
N LYS A 99 -16.17 2.64 -3.32
CA LYS A 99 -15.60 1.68 -4.28
C LYS A 99 -14.83 0.57 -3.57
N ALA A 100 -13.95 0.93 -2.65
CA ALA A 100 -13.18 -0.02 -1.85
C ALA A 100 -14.09 -1.00 -1.10
N ALA A 101 -15.09 -0.49 -0.38
CA ALA A 101 -16.03 -1.31 0.38
C ALA A 101 -16.80 -2.29 -0.51
N ASN A 102 -17.29 -1.82 -1.66
CA ASN A 102 -18.06 -2.64 -2.59
C ASN A 102 -17.19 -3.68 -3.31
N PHE A 103 -15.96 -3.35 -3.69
CA PHE A 103 -15.03 -4.32 -4.27
C PHE A 103 -14.63 -5.39 -3.25
N LEU A 104 -14.41 -5.01 -1.99
CA LEU A 104 -14.05 -5.93 -0.91
C LEU A 104 -15.21 -6.81 -0.40
N ALA A 105 -16.45 -6.53 -0.82
CA ALA A 105 -17.60 -7.39 -0.56
C ALA A 105 -17.46 -8.75 -1.28
N ASP A 106 -16.71 -8.80 -2.38
CA ASP A 106 -16.29 -10.07 -3.00
C ASP A 106 -15.09 -10.65 -2.23
N PRO A 107 -15.22 -11.83 -1.58
CA PRO A 107 -14.13 -12.42 -0.81
C PRO A 107 -12.93 -12.86 -1.66
N SER A 108 -13.07 -12.95 -2.98
CA SER A 108 -11.96 -13.26 -3.89
C SER A 108 -11.05 -12.05 -4.18
N VAL A 109 -11.51 -10.83 -3.89
CA VAL A 109 -10.75 -9.59 -4.00
C VAL A 109 -9.88 -9.42 -2.76
N GLU A 110 -8.57 -9.29 -2.96
CA GLU A 110 -7.62 -9.09 -1.87
C GLU A 110 -7.61 -7.65 -1.38
N PHE A 111 -7.47 -7.49 -0.07
CA PHE A 111 -7.23 -6.22 0.60
C PHE A 111 -5.74 -6.10 0.93
N LEU A 112 -5.04 -5.28 0.16
CA LEU A 112 -3.59 -5.10 0.21
C LEU A 112 -3.24 -3.69 0.69
N VAL A 113 -2.34 -3.57 1.67
CA VAL A 113 -2.00 -2.27 2.27
C VAL A 113 -0.49 -2.04 2.27
N CYS A 114 -0.04 -0.87 1.80
CA CYS A 114 1.39 -0.54 1.76
C CYS A 114 1.99 -0.37 3.16
N ASN A 115 1.33 0.34 4.05
CA ASN A 115 1.70 0.49 5.47
C ASN A 115 0.46 0.92 6.28
N GLU A 116 0.54 0.85 7.61
CA GLU A 116 -0.57 1.21 8.50
C GLU A 116 -0.22 2.39 9.42
N ASP A 117 0.88 3.07 9.14
CA ASP A 117 1.32 4.25 9.85
C ASP A 117 0.22 5.33 9.86
N SER A 118 -0.02 5.91 11.03
CA SER A 118 -1.11 6.88 11.21
C SER A 118 -0.77 8.25 10.61
N THR A 119 0.49 8.65 10.70
CA THR A 119 1.00 9.96 10.30
C THR A 119 2.38 9.85 9.67
N PHE A 120 2.90 10.89 9.04
CA PHE A 120 4.29 10.98 8.60
C PHE A 120 4.88 12.37 8.88
N PRO A 121 6.22 12.51 9.04
CA PRO A 121 6.83 13.80 9.33
C PRO A 121 6.69 14.78 8.14
N GLY A 122 6.26 16.00 8.43
CA GLY A 122 6.07 17.07 7.46
C GLY A 122 7.10 18.21 7.58
N PRO A 123 7.23 19.06 6.54
CA PRO A 123 8.14 20.20 6.57
C PRO A 123 7.65 21.35 7.47
N ILE A 124 6.36 21.37 7.84
CA ILE A 124 5.77 22.42 8.67
C ILE A 124 5.74 21.94 10.13
N PRO A 125 6.43 22.63 11.06
CA PRO A 125 6.41 22.27 12.47
C PRO A 125 5.00 22.24 13.06
N GLY A 126 4.67 21.18 13.79
CA GLY A 126 3.36 21.00 14.45
C GLY A 126 2.20 20.58 13.55
N MET A 127 2.39 20.53 12.22
CA MET A 127 1.35 20.05 11.32
C MET A 127 1.29 18.51 11.35
N ILE A 128 0.10 17.96 11.62
CA ILE A 128 -0.15 16.52 11.57
C ILE A 128 -0.50 16.15 10.13
N LEU A 129 0.34 15.33 9.51
CA LEU A 129 0.10 14.81 8.17
C LEU A 129 -0.38 13.35 8.26
N PRO A 130 -1.60 13.02 7.81
CA PRO A 130 -2.07 11.64 7.82
C PRO A 130 -1.33 10.80 6.77
N GLU A 131 -0.97 9.57 7.14
CA GLU A 131 -0.39 8.59 6.20
C GLU A 131 -1.44 7.55 5.78
N THR A 132 -1.07 6.29 5.52
CA THR A 132 -1.96 5.27 4.95
C THR A 132 -2.92 4.68 5.98
N GLY A 133 -2.52 4.64 7.26
CA GLY A 133 -3.26 4.03 8.35
C GLY A 133 -4.72 4.51 8.49
N PRO A 134 -5.01 5.82 8.43
CA PRO A 134 -6.38 6.32 8.47
C PRO A 134 -7.25 5.83 7.31
N TRP A 135 -6.70 5.74 6.08
CA TRP A 135 -7.42 5.24 4.91
C TRP A 135 -7.73 3.74 5.07
N SER A 136 -6.72 2.95 5.45
CA SER A 136 -6.87 1.53 5.74
C SER A 136 -7.93 1.30 6.81
N SER A 137 -7.88 2.05 7.91
CA SER A 137 -8.82 1.93 9.03
C SER A 137 -10.26 2.26 8.62
N ALA A 138 -10.47 3.30 7.82
CA ALA A 138 -11.79 3.65 7.30
C ALA A 138 -12.37 2.52 6.43
N ILE A 139 -11.54 1.94 5.55
CA ILE A 139 -11.94 0.84 4.67
C ILE A 139 -12.23 -0.43 5.50
N GLN A 140 -11.40 -0.76 6.48
CA GLN A 140 -11.62 -1.89 7.38
C GLN A 140 -12.96 -1.76 8.11
N ASN A 141 -13.28 -0.55 8.60
CA ASN A 141 -14.51 -0.30 9.32
C ASN A 141 -15.75 -0.54 8.45
N VAL A 142 -15.80 0.04 7.24
CA VAL A 142 -16.98 -0.06 6.38
C VAL A 142 -17.11 -1.42 5.68
N SER A 143 -16.00 -2.06 5.31
CA SER A 143 -16.01 -3.35 4.62
C SER A 143 -16.15 -4.54 5.57
N GLY A 144 -15.84 -4.35 6.86
CA GLY A 144 -15.72 -5.45 7.83
C GLY A 144 -14.52 -6.38 7.57
N ARG A 145 -13.67 -6.06 6.59
CA ARG A 145 -12.47 -6.85 6.24
C ARG A 145 -11.25 -6.29 6.96
N LYS A 146 -10.33 -7.17 7.33
CA LYS A 146 -8.95 -6.78 7.66
C LYS A 146 -8.08 -6.86 6.40
N PRO A 147 -6.96 -6.12 6.33
CA PRO A 147 -5.98 -6.31 5.27
C PRO A 147 -5.57 -7.78 5.24
N ASP A 148 -5.61 -8.40 4.07
CA ASP A 148 -5.11 -9.76 3.90
C ASP A 148 -3.58 -9.74 4.02
N ILE A 149 -2.92 -8.68 3.53
CA ILE A 149 -1.48 -8.47 3.63
C ILE A 149 -1.16 -6.98 3.83
N VAL A 150 -0.18 -6.70 4.69
CA VAL A 150 0.44 -5.39 4.84
C VAL A 150 1.92 -5.48 4.48
N PHE A 151 2.38 -4.68 3.52
CA PHE A 151 3.74 -4.79 2.95
C PHE A 151 4.79 -3.95 3.68
N GLY A 152 4.36 -3.13 4.63
CA GLY A 152 5.21 -2.25 5.42
C GLY A 152 5.75 -2.93 6.66
N LYS A 153 6.59 -2.21 7.40
CA LYS A 153 6.98 -2.60 8.76
C LYS A 153 5.74 -2.56 9.66
N PRO A 154 5.64 -3.42 10.70
CA PRO A 154 6.61 -4.41 11.14
C PRO A 154 6.43 -5.80 10.50
N HIS A 155 5.69 -5.89 9.39
CA HIS A 155 5.22 -7.16 8.83
C HIS A 155 6.32 -7.98 8.16
N LYS A 156 6.11 -9.30 8.16
CA LYS A 156 7.09 -10.32 7.75
C LYS A 156 7.43 -10.25 6.27
N GLU A 157 6.50 -9.80 5.44
CA GLU A 157 6.62 -9.68 3.99
C GLU A 157 7.80 -8.78 3.60
N MET A 158 7.95 -7.65 4.30
CA MET A 158 9.10 -6.76 4.13
C MET A 158 10.41 -7.45 4.52
N ALA A 159 10.41 -8.19 5.64
CA ALA A 159 11.59 -8.89 6.12
C ALA A 159 12.01 -10.05 5.20
N ASP A 160 11.05 -10.85 4.73
CA ASP A 160 11.29 -11.97 3.84
C ASP A 160 11.78 -11.48 2.48
N PHE A 161 11.23 -10.37 1.98
CA PHE A 161 11.75 -9.73 0.78
C PHE A 161 13.17 -9.20 0.98
N LEU A 162 13.46 -8.50 2.08
CA LEU A 162 14.83 -8.06 2.43
C LEU A 162 15.79 -9.25 2.42
N LYS A 163 15.45 -10.34 3.11
CA LYS A 163 16.26 -11.57 3.21
C LYS A 163 16.49 -12.23 1.84
N SER A 164 15.52 -12.18 0.94
CA SER A 164 15.70 -12.69 -0.44
C SER A 164 16.63 -11.85 -1.32
N ARG A 165 16.89 -10.59 -0.94
CA ARG A 165 17.67 -9.62 -1.73
C ARG A 165 19.12 -9.49 -1.26
N VAL A 166 19.41 -9.96 -0.05
CA VAL A 166 20.76 -9.98 0.51
C VAL A 166 21.39 -11.34 0.30
N ASP A 167 22.69 -11.35 0.03
CA ASP A 167 23.47 -12.60 -0.04
C ASP A 167 23.44 -13.26 1.34
N PRO A 168 22.90 -14.49 1.49
CA PRO A 168 22.85 -15.19 2.77
C PRO A 168 24.23 -15.39 3.40
N ALA A 169 25.29 -15.44 2.60
CA ALA A 169 26.66 -15.52 3.11
C ALA A 169 27.15 -14.20 3.72
N ARG A 170 26.46 -13.08 3.45
CA ARG A 170 26.79 -11.72 3.92
C ARG A 170 25.77 -11.15 4.90
N PHE A 171 24.62 -11.81 5.10
CA PHE A 171 23.58 -11.39 6.01
C PHE A 171 23.48 -12.33 7.22
N ASP A 172 23.79 -11.80 8.41
CA ASP A 172 23.54 -12.46 9.70
C ASP A 172 22.65 -11.53 10.52
N SER A 173 21.42 -11.97 10.81
CA SER A 173 20.46 -11.25 11.66
C SER A 173 21.08 -10.83 12.99
N ARG A 174 21.89 -11.70 13.60
CA ARG A 174 22.56 -11.45 14.90
C ARG A 174 23.60 -10.34 14.84
N ARG A 175 24.01 -9.93 13.64
CA ARG A 175 24.99 -8.86 13.40
C ARG A 175 24.39 -7.70 12.62
N THR A 176 23.07 -7.70 12.43
CA THR A 176 22.33 -6.65 11.74
C THR A 176 21.70 -5.73 12.77
N VAL A 177 21.65 -4.44 12.49
CA VAL A 177 21.01 -3.43 13.34
C VAL A 177 20.00 -2.65 12.52
N MET A 178 18.80 -2.52 13.08
CA MET A 178 17.73 -1.67 12.56
C MET A 178 17.88 -0.27 13.18
N PHE A 179 17.94 0.76 12.35
CA PHE A 179 17.83 2.15 12.79
C PHE A 179 16.51 2.72 12.31
N GLY A 180 15.75 3.32 13.21
CA GLY A 180 14.49 3.99 12.90
C GLY A 180 13.95 4.77 14.10
N ASP A 181 12.91 5.54 13.87
CA ASP A 181 12.37 6.51 14.82
C ASP A 181 11.06 6.05 15.48
N ARG A 182 10.43 5.00 14.96
CA ARG A 182 9.14 4.50 15.46
C ARG A 182 9.24 3.17 16.19
N LEU A 183 8.60 3.09 17.35
CA LEU A 183 8.59 1.87 18.16
C LEU A 183 7.72 0.77 17.56
N ASP A 184 6.54 1.14 17.05
CA ASP A 184 5.51 0.25 16.51
C ASP A 184 5.81 -0.25 15.09
N THR A 185 6.69 0.43 14.35
CA THR A 185 7.15 -0.02 13.04
C THR A 185 8.62 -0.43 13.05
N ASP A 186 9.58 0.47 13.28
CA ASP A 186 11.00 0.14 13.16
C ASP A 186 11.51 -0.81 14.24
N MET A 187 11.32 -0.45 15.51
CA MET A 187 11.83 -1.26 16.62
C MET A 187 11.08 -2.59 16.70
N MET A 188 9.77 -2.57 16.47
CA MET A 188 8.99 -3.79 16.37
C MET A 188 9.46 -4.67 15.20
N PHE A 189 9.73 -4.10 14.03
CA PHE A 189 10.24 -4.85 12.87
C PHE A 189 11.54 -5.59 13.18
N GLY A 190 12.52 -4.90 13.80
CA GLY A 190 13.77 -5.54 14.22
C GLY A 190 13.53 -6.63 15.27
N ASN A 191 12.71 -6.36 16.29
CA ASN A 191 12.44 -7.36 17.33
C ASN A 191 11.71 -8.60 16.81
N THR A 192 10.76 -8.46 15.89
CA THR A 192 9.93 -9.58 15.42
C THR A 192 10.54 -10.35 14.25
N ASN A 193 11.45 -9.73 13.48
CA ASN A 193 12.00 -10.33 12.26
C ASN A 193 13.49 -10.69 12.34
N GLY A 194 14.16 -10.38 13.46
CA GLY A 194 15.58 -10.63 13.73
C GLY A 194 16.48 -9.53 13.17
#